data_AF-A0A538H6Y3-F1
#
_entry.id   AF-A0A538H6Y3-F1
#
_cell.length_a   1.000
_cell.length_b   1.000
_cell.length_c   1.000
_cell.angle_alpha   90.00
_cell.angle_beta   90.00
_cell.angle_gamma   90.00
#
_symmetry.space_group_name_H-M   'P 1'
#
loop_
_entity.id
_entity.type
_entity.pdbx_description
1 polymer ?
#
loop_
_entity_poly.entity_id
_entity_poly.type
_entity_poly.pdbx_seq_one_letter_code
_entity_poly.pdbx_strand_id
1 'polypeptide(L)'
;MLILVPIAFAAGLITAFTPCILPVLPIVLAGGAGGGTKRRPYAIAAGLVTTFTAFLLAGAWLWGLLGISAKHQIQIGAALLLVLAVTLIVPKLGELVERPFVLLTRRRAGDLGGGFFLGASLGLVFVPCGGPVLASLTANVATDRVGGWIVAIAIAYAAGAALPLLAIARGSRGVAIRFRQRAQAVRIAGGVLMAAAAVVIYQGWAESLQTKVPGYAQRLQNAIEGTSTAKNRLDRLAGKANPAFVARGQPLGSQLGKVPLKDYGAAPDVRDVSAWINSRPLSIPKLRGKVVLVDFWTYSCINCLRTLPYLKAWDARYRSKGLVILGVHTPEFAFEHDLGNVRAAVKRLAVRYPVALDNSYGTWKAYSNNYWPADYLVDQAGHVRDVHFGEGNYAQTERDIRLLLAAGNAGPLPPSGRDTDRTPLELRTPESYLGYLRIGNYAGSPLQTDRLATYRFPTSLTQDSFAYAGGWKVEGERIVAGDKAGLRLHFRARTVHLVLTGRGFVGVKVNGKARPTVRVDGARLYTLVTQKAAADGVLDLGFTPGLAAYAFTFG
;
A
#
# COMPACT_ATOMS: atom_id res chain seq x y z
N MET A 1 -10.60 -10.97 -0.12
CA MET A 1 -10.14 -11.40 1.22
C MET A 1 -9.89 -12.91 1.38
N LEU A 2 -10.76 -13.81 0.89
CA LEU A 2 -10.53 -15.28 0.92
C LEU A 2 -9.26 -15.75 0.19
N ILE A 3 -8.72 -14.96 -0.76
CA ILE A 3 -7.48 -15.26 -1.50
C ILE A 3 -6.21 -14.95 -0.70
N LEU A 4 -6.29 -14.13 0.35
CA LEU A 4 -5.14 -13.92 1.23
C LEU A 4 -4.86 -15.15 2.09
N VAL A 5 -5.87 -15.99 2.34
CA VAL A 5 -5.72 -17.27 3.07
C VAL A 5 -4.78 -18.24 2.33
N PRO A 6 -4.98 -18.57 1.04
CA PRO A 6 -4.05 -19.42 0.30
C PRO A 6 -2.68 -18.76 0.07
N ILE A 7 -2.60 -17.43 -0.07
CA ILE A 7 -1.31 -16.72 -0.16
C ILE A 7 -0.56 -16.82 1.16
N ALA A 8 -1.23 -16.61 2.28
CA ALA A 8 -0.67 -16.76 3.62
C ALA A 8 -0.24 -18.21 3.89
N PHE A 9 -1.05 -19.19 3.45
CA PHE A 9 -0.69 -20.60 3.50
C PHE A 9 0.57 -20.91 2.68
N ALA A 10 0.66 -20.41 1.45
CA ALA A 10 1.84 -20.55 0.60
C ALA A 10 3.07 -19.83 1.19
N ALA A 11 2.90 -18.66 1.77
CA ALA A 11 3.96 -17.94 2.47
C ALA A 11 4.46 -18.72 3.70
N GLY A 12 3.55 -19.34 4.47
CA GLY A 12 3.90 -20.25 5.56
C GLY A 12 4.70 -21.46 5.06
N LEU A 13 4.31 -22.04 3.91
CA LEU A 13 5.02 -23.15 3.28
C LEU A 13 6.44 -22.77 2.85
N ILE A 14 6.62 -21.59 2.26
CA ILE A 14 7.94 -21.06 1.87
C ILE A 14 8.78 -20.75 3.11
N THR A 15 8.15 -20.20 4.14
CA THR A 15 8.83 -19.89 5.41
C THR A 15 9.41 -21.15 6.03
N ALA A 16 8.79 -22.33 5.87
CA ALA A 16 9.33 -23.61 6.33
C ALA A 16 10.77 -23.90 5.86
N PHE A 17 11.19 -23.32 4.72
CA PHE A 17 12.53 -23.48 4.15
C PHE A 17 13.50 -22.35 4.52
N THR A 18 13.07 -21.38 5.33
CA THR A 18 13.96 -20.29 5.74
C THR A 18 15.06 -20.77 6.70
N PRO A 19 16.20 -20.06 6.71
CA PRO A 19 17.34 -20.36 7.55
C PRO A 19 17.06 -20.46 9.05
N CYS A 20 15.91 -19.95 9.51
CA CYS A 20 15.51 -20.00 10.91
C CYS A 20 14.92 -21.35 11.36
N ILE A 21 14.51 -22.22 10.43
CA ILE A 21 13.80 -23.49 10.73
C ILE A 21 14.71 -24.70 10.58
N LEU A 22 15.63 -24.65 9.62
CA LEU A 22 16.69 -25.63 9.40
C LEU A 22 17.42 -26.09 10.68
N PRO A 23 17.77 -25.20 11.64
CA PRO A 23 18.50 -25.59 12.86
C PRO A 23 17.64 -26.37 13.86
N VAL A 24 16.32 -26.24 13.77
CA VAL A 24 15.33 -26.83 14.69
C VAL A 24 14.82 -28.18 14.19
N LEU A 25 15.00 -28.46 12.90
CA LEU A 25 14.65 -29.72 12.25
C LEU A 25 15.15 -30.98 13.01
N PRO A 26 16.39 -31.02 13.54
CA PRO A 26 16.89 -32.19 14.28
C PRO A 26 16.09 -32.47 15.57
N ILE A 27 15.61 -31.44 16.26
CA ILE A 27 14.81 -31.57 17.48
C ILE A 27 13.42 -32.13 17.16
N VAL A 28 12.80 -31.66 16.06
CA VAL A 28 11.51 -32.16 15.56
C VAL A 28 11.63 -33.62 15.11
N LEU A 29 12.72 -33.98 14.43
CA LEU A 29 13.01 -35.36 14.03
C LEU A 29 13.21 -36.28 15.26
N ALA A 30 13.91 -35.80 16.29
CA ALA A 30 14.08 -36.54 17.54
C ALA A 30 12.76 -36.70 18.31
N GLY A 31 11.93 -35.65 18.36
CA GLY A 31 10.62 -35.68 19.01
C GLY A 31 9.56 -36.50 18.25
N GLY A 32 9.66 -36.58 16.92
CA GLY A 32 8.80 -37.40 16.06
C GLY A 32 9.17 -38.89 16.03
N ALA A 33 10.45 -39.21 16.22
CA ALA A 33 10.94 -40.58 16.32
C ALA A 33 10.77 -41.22 17.71
N GLY A 34 10.51 -40.41 18.74
CA GLY A 34 10.29 -40.86 20.12
C GLY A 34 8.95 -41.58 20.32
N GLY A 35 8.96 -42.90 20.15
CA GLY A 35 8.05 -43.93 20.73
C GLY A 35 6.69 -43.53 21.33
N GLY A 36 5.81 -42.85 20.59
CA GLY A 36 4.43 -42.57 21.03
C GLY A 36 3.43 -42.68 19.88
N THR A 37 2.16 -42.97 20.21
CA THR A 37 0.98 -43.17 19.33
C THR A 37 1.00 -42.36 18.02
N LYS A 38 0.44 -42.93 16.93
CA LYS A 38 0.33 -42.34 15.56
C LYS A 38 -0.17 -40.88 15.49
N ARG A 39 -0.73 -40.35 16.59
CA ARG A 39 -1.29 -39.00 16.73
C ARG A 39 -0.31 -37.93 17.25
N ARG A 40 0.87 -38.31 17.76
CA ARG A 40 1.85 -37.38 18.36
C ARG A 40 2.32 -36.24 17.42
N PRO A 41 2.59 -36.46 16.11
CA PRO A 41 2.95 -35.38 15.19
C PRO A 41 1.83 -34.36 14.96
N TYR A 42 0.56 -34.78 15.04
CA TYR A 42 -0.57 -33.85 14.95
C TYR A 42 -0.70 -32.97 16.19
N ALA A 43 -0.37 -33.51 17.38
CA ALA A 43 -0.35 -32.71 18.62
C ALA A 43 0.76 -31.64 18.60
N ILE A 44 1.91 -31.93 18.01
CA ILE A 44 3.00 -30.95 17.79
C ILE A 44 2.54 -29.84 16.84
N ALA A 45 1.92 -30.20 15.70
CA ALA A 45 1.39 -29.23 14.76
C ALA A 45 0.27 -28.36 15.38
N ALA A 46 -0.62 -28.95 16.17
CA ALA A 46 -1.67 -28.20 16.88
C ALA A 46 -1.09 -27.23 17.92
N GLY A 47 -0.08 -27.64 18.68
CA GLY A 47 0.63 -26.76 19.63
C GLY A 47 1.34 -25.60 18.94
N LEU A 48 1.98 -25.86 17.80
CA LEU A 48 2.62 -24.84 16.98
C LEU A 48 1.60 -23.81 16.46
N VAL A 49 0.51 -24.29 15.84
CA VAL A 49 -0.51 -23.41 15.24
C VAL A 49 -1.20 -22.55 16.29
N THR A 50 -1.57 -23.14 17.42
CA THR A 50 -2.29 -22.43 18.49
C THR A 50 -1.44 -21.35 19.16
N THR A 51 -0.22 -21.68 19.60
CA THR A 51 0.66 -20.70 20.26
C THR A 51 1.17 -19.64 19.31
N PHE A 52 1.56 -20.00 18.08
CA PHE A 52 2.02 -19.03 17.10
C PHE A 52 0.91 -18.03 16.75
N THR A 53 -0.32 -18.50 16.54
CA THR A 53 -1.48 -17.63 16.29
C THR A 53 -1.76 -16.72 17.50
N ALA A 54 -1.74 -17.26 18.71
CA ALA A 54 -1.97 -16.48 19.93
C ALA A 54 -0.90 -15.39 20.13
N PHE A 55 0.38 -15.71 19.95
CA PHE A 55 1.47 -14.74 20.08
C PHE A 55 1.51 -13.71 18.96
N LEU A 56 1.18 -14.08 17.72
CA LEU A 56 1.04 -13.11 16.62
C LEU A 56 -0.03 -12.07 16.92
N LEU A 57 -1.21 -12.51 17.38
CA LEU A 57 -2.34 -11.63 17.70
C LEU A 57 -2.07 -10.79 18.96
N ALA A 58 -1.54 -11.41 20.02
CA ALA A 58 -1.19 -10.73 21.26
C ALA A 58 -0.06 -9.71 21.05
N GLY A 59 0.94 -10.04 20.23
CA GLY A 59 1.99 -9.12 19.84
C GLY A 59 1.43 -7.91 19.12
N ALA A 60 0.63 -8.11 18.06
CA ALA A 60 0.01 -7.01 17.31
C ALA A 60 -0.83 -6.09 18.20
N TRP A 61 -1.54 -6.63 19.20
CA TRP A 61 -2.33 -5.86 20.16
C TRP A 61 -1.45 -5.11 21.19
N LEU A 62 -0.45 -5.79 21.77
CA LEU A 62 0.45 -5.23 22.79
C LEU A 62 1.31 -4.08 22.25
N TRP A 63 1.80 -4.19 21.02
CA TRP A 63 2.58 -3.12 20.39
C TRP A 63 1.74 -1.86 20.10
N GLY A 64 0.45 -2.04 19.78
CA GLY A 64 -0.49 -0.93 19.60
C GLY A 64 -0.69 -0.09 20.87
N LEU A 65 -0.63 -0.72 22.06
CA LEU A 65 -0.76 -0.04 23.35
C LEU A 65 0.52 0.72 23.77
N LEU A 66 1.68 0.24 23.36
CA LEU A 66 2.98 0.76 23.82
C LEU A 66 3.53 1.93 22.97
N GLY A 67 2.94 2.22 21.80
CA GLY A 67 3.34 3.37 20.97
C GLY A 67 4.79 3.33 20.47
N ILE A 68 5.42 2.16 20.43
CA ILE A 68 6.83 1.99 20.08
C ILE A 68 6.99 2.04 18.55
N SER A 69 7.94 2.85 18.05
CA SER A 69 8.21 2.98 16.61
C SER A 69 8.63 1.64 15.96
N ALA A 70 8.21 1.38 14.72
CA ALA A 70 8.51 0.13 13.97
C ALA A 70 9.99 -0.30 13.96
N LYS A 71 10.92 0.67 13.98
CA LYS A 71 12.36 0.41 14.03
C LYS A 71 12.79 -0.31 15.32
N HIS A 72 12.29 0.11 16.47
CA HIS A 72 12.61 -0.49 17.76
C HIS A 72 12.04 -1.91 17.86
N GLN A 73 10.89 -2.18 17.24
CA GLN A 73 10.30 -3.52 17.18
C GLN A 73 11.19 -4.51 16.40
N ILE A 74 11.74 -4.08 15.25
CA ILE A 74 12.68 -4.89 14.45
C ILE A 74 13.98 -5.14 15.21
N GLN A 75 14.50 -4.13 15.94
CA GLN A 75 15.73 -4.26 16.73
C GLN A 75 15.57 -5.22 17.92
N ILE A 76 14.44 -5.18 18.63
CA ILE A 76 14.14 -6.10 19.73
C ILE A 76 14.01 -7.54 19.20
N GLY A 77 13.33 -7.72 18.07
CA GLY A 77 13.21 -9.03 17.40
C GLY A 77 14.57 -9.59 16.95
N ALA A 78 15.43 -8.76 16.37
CA ALA A 78 16.78 -9.14 15.97
C ALA A 78 17.67 -9.49 17.18
N ALA A 79 17.57 -8.74 18.29
CA ALA A 79 18.30 -9.03 19.52
C ALA A 79 17.89 -10.39 20.13
N LEU A 80 16.59 -10.68 20.19
CA LEU A 80 16.08 -11.98 20.66
C LEU A 80 16.54 -13.14 19.76
N LEU A 81 16.54 -12.94 18.43
CA LEU A 81 17.01 -13.95 17.48
C LEU A 81 18.52 -14.21 17.61
N LEU A 82 19.30 -13.17 17.92
CA LEU A 82 20.74 -13.27 18.17
C LEU A 82 21.03 -14.02 19.48
N VAL A 83 20.26 -13.76 20.55
CA VAL A 83 20.35 -14.54 21.80
C VAL A 83 20.08 -16.02 21.54
N LEU A 84 19.02 -16.33 20.78
CA LEU A 84 18.69 -17.70 20.41
C LEU A 84 19.80 -18.35 19.58
N ALA A 85 20.37 -17.64 18.60
CA ALA A 85 21.49 -18.13 17.80
C ALA A 85 22.72 -18.48 18.66
N VAL A 86 23.03 -17.65 19.66
CA VAL A 86 24.13 -17.90 20.61
C VAL A 86 23.88 -19.16 21.44
N THR A 87 22.65 -19.42 21.89
CA THR A 87 22.30 -20.68 22.60
C THR A 87 22.44 -21.93 21.73
N LEU A 88 22.28 -21.80 20.41
CA LEU A 88 22.47 -22.90 19.46
C LEU A 88 23.96 -23.18 19.20
N ILE A 89 24.81 -22.15 19.23
CA ILE A 89 26.26 -22.23 18.99
C ILE A 89 27.01 -22.73 20.24
N VAL A 90 26.60 -22.33 21.45
CA VAL A 90 27.27 -22.68 22.71
C VAL A 90 26.37 -23.59 23.57
N PRO A 91 26.57 -24.92 23.58
CA PRO A 91 25.70 -25.87 24.28
C PRO A 91 25.59 -25.63 25.79
N LYS A 92 26.68 -25.19 26.44
CA LYS A 92 26.72 -24.91 27.88
C LYS A 92 25.81 -23.75 28.31
N LEU A 93 25.61 -22.76 27.42
CA LEU A 93 24.68 -21.65 27.64
C LEU A 93 23.22 -22.09 27.52
N GLY A 94 22.93 -23.03 26.60
CA GLY A 94 21.61 -23.64 26.46
C GLY A 94 21.16 -24.34 27.75
N GLU A 95 22.03 -25.14 28.37
CA GLU A 95 21.71 -25.81 29.65
C GLU A 95 21.45 -24.82 30.79
N LEU A 96 22.13 -23.66 30.81
CA LEU A 96 21.93 -22.64 31.83
C LEU A 96 20.56 -21.95 31.70
N VAL A 97 20.12 -21.69 30.48
CA VAL A 97 18.82 -21.08 30.15
C VAL A 97 17.67 -22.07 30.32
N GLU A 98 17.89 -23.36 30.06
CA GLU A 98 16.87 -24.40 30.19
C GLU A 98 16.61 -24.81 31.65
N ARG A 99 17.59 -24.69 32.56
CA ARG A 99 17.46 -25.03 33.99
C ARG A 99 16.18 -24.54 34.69
N PRO A 100 15.76 -23.27 34.59
CA PRO A 100 14.51 -22.80 35.19
C PRO A 100 13.25 -23.39 34.52
N PHE A 101 13.32 -23.74 33.24
CA PHE A 101 12.20 -24.32 32.47
C PHE A 101 12.10 -25.86 32.58
N VAL A 102 13.14 -26.54 33.06
CA VAL A 102 13.14 -28.00 33.29
C VAL A 102 12.14 -28.42 34.37
N LEU A 103 11.87 -27.54 35.35
CA LEU A 103 10.83 -27.75 36.37
C LEU A 103 9.42 -27.77 35.77
N LEU A 104 9.19 -27.01 34.70
CA LEU A 104 7.90 -26.97 33.99
C LEU A 104 7.72 -28.16 33.03
N THR A 105 8.82 -28.73 32.54
CA THR A 105 8.82 -29.84 31.55
C THR A 105 8.95 -31.25 32.16
N ARG A 106 9.00 -31.38 33.50
CA ARG A 106 9.01 -32.67 34.21
C ARG A 106 7.72 -33.50 34.08
N ARG A 107 6.66 -33.03 33.41
CA ARG A 107 5.50 -33.88 33.08
C ARG A 107 5.84 -34.81 31.91
N ARG A 108 5.93 -36.11 32.22
CA ARG A 108 6.34 -37.27 31.39
C ARG A 108 6.11 -37.14 29.87
N ALA A 109 7.20 -37.29 29.12
CA ALA A 109 7.31 -37.28 27.65
C ALA A 109 6.74 -38.53 26.92
N GLY A 110 5.63 -39.10 27.41
CA GLY A 110 4.99 -40.29 26.84
C GLY A 110 3.62 -40.06 26.18
N ASP A 111 2.96 -38.92 26.43
CA ASP A 111 1.55 -38.72 26.04
C ASP A 111 1.36 -37.50 25.11
N LEU A 112 0.18 -37.41 24.46
CA LEU A 112 -0.25 -36.36 23.52
C LEU A 112 0.10 -34.94 24.00
N GLY A 113 0.05 -34.68 25.30
CA GLY A 113 0.40 -33.40 25.91
C GLY A 113 1.88 -33.00 25.72
N GLY A 114 2.81 -33.95 25.72
CA GLY A 114 4.23 -33.66 25.49
C GLY A 114 4.52 -33.18 24.07
N GLY A 115 3.74 -33.65 23.09
CA GLY A 115 3.79 -33.14 21.72
C GLY A 115 3.29 -31.70 21.62
N PHE A 116 2.19 -31.38 22.32
CA PHE A 116 1.61 -30.03 22.33
C PHE A 116 2.57 -29.00 22.95
N PHE A 117 3.20 -29.31 24.09
CA PHE A 117 4.17 -28.41 24.73
C PHE A 117 5.44 -28.19 23.90
N LEU A 118 5.92 -29.25 23.23
CA LEU A 118 7.03 -29.12 22.30
C LEU A 118 6.64 -28.20 21.13
N GLY A 119 5.45 -28.38 20.56
CA GLY A 119 4.88 -27.47 19.55
C GLY A 119 4.71 -26.03 20.03
N ALA A 120 4.30 -25.84 21.29
CA ALA A 120 4.15 -24.53 21.92
C ALA A 120 5.47 -23.77 22.04
N SER A 121 6.53 -24.46 22.45
CA SER A 121 7.87 -23.85 22.55
C SER A 121 8.42 -23.44 21.18
N LEU A 122 8.15 -24.26 20.15
CA LEU A 122 8.53 -23.98 18.77
C LEU A 122 7.76 -22.78 18.21
N GLY A 123 6.49 -22.61 18.56
CA GLY A 123 5.68 -21.46 18.13
C GLY A 123 6.27 -20.13 18.59
N LEU A 124 6.77 -20.07 19.83
CA LEU A 124 7.40 -18.86 20.36
C LEU A 124 8.68 -18.48 19.60
N VAL A 125 9.49 -19.49 19.24
CA VAL A 125 10.74 -19.33 18.50
C VAL A 125 10.50 -18.84 17.06
N PHE A 126 9.34 -19.14 16.47
CA PHE A 126 9.03 -18.80 15.08
C PHE A 126 8.55 -17.35 14.91
N VAL A 127 8.11 -16.68 15.98
CA VAL A 127 7.53 -15.32 15.92
C VAL A 127 8.45 -14.29 15.24
N PRO A 128 9.76 -14.21 15.52
CA PRO A 128 10.65 -13.20 14.91
C PRO A 128 10.81 -13.38 13.40
N CYS A 129 10.61 -14.60 12.90
CA CYS A 129 10.85 -14.98 11.51
C CYS A 129 9.66 -14.66 10.60
N GLY A 130 8.49 -14.39 11.18
CA GLY A 130 7.28 -13.97 10.48
C GLY A 130 7.22 -12.47 10.13
N GLY A 131 8.35 -11.76 10.19
CA GLY A 131 8.45 -10.29 10.08
C GLY A 131 7.58 -9.63 9.01
N PRO A 132 7.57 -10.09 7.75
CA PRO A 132 6.73 -9.51 6.69
C PRO A 132 5.23 -9.64 6.96
N VAL A 133 4.81 -10.75 7.57
CA VAL A 133 3.40 -11.00 7.92
C VAL A 133 3.02 -10.20 9.15
N LEU A 134 3.89 -10.13 10.17
CA LEU A 134 3.70 -9.28 11.33
C LEU A 134 3.54 -7.81 10.96
N ALA A 135 4.36 -7.29 10.04
CA ALA A 135 4.27 -5.92 9.55
C ALA A 135 2.92 -5.63 8.87
N SER A 136 2.46 -6.56 8.00
CA SER A 136 1.15 -6.49 7.36
C SER A 136 0.00 -6.58 8.38
N LEU A 137 0.13 -7.43 9.41
CA LEU A 137 -0.86 -7.57 10.47
C LEU A 137 -0.95 -6.31 11.34
N THR A 138 0.18 -5.75 11.78
CA THR A 138 0.21 -4.50 12.56
C THR A 138 -0.36 -3.31 11.79
N ALA A 139 -0.08 -3.21 10.48
CA ALA A 139 -0.62 -2.16 9.64
C ALA A 139 -2.16 -2.22 9.54
N ASN A 140 -2.74 -3.42 9.58
CA ASN A 140 -4.19 -3.61 9.55
C ASN A 140 -4.83 -3.46 10.94
N VAL A 141 -4.14 -3.85 12.02
CA VAL A 141 -4.64 -3.67 13.40
C VAL A 141 -4.70 -2.20 13.80
N ALA A 142 -3.79 -1.36 13.32
CA ALA A 142 -3.82 0.10 13.49
C ALA A 142 -5.04 0.79 12.83
N THR A 143 -5.82 0.07 12.02
CA THR A 143 -7.02 0.60 11.34
C THR A 143 -8.35 0.18 12.00
N ASP A 144 -8.32 -0.27 13.27
CA ASP A 144 -9.49 -0.64 14.08
C ASP A 144 -10.41 -1.72 13.47
N ARG A 145 -9.85 -2.63 12.66
CA ARG A 145 -10.56 -3.82 12.16
C ARG A 145 -9.95 -5.12 12.66
N VAL A 146 -10.06 -5.40 13.95
CA VAL A 146 -9.82 -6.75 14.50
C VAL A 146 -11.00 -7.66 14.14
N GLY A 147 -11.15 -7.97 12.85
CA GLY A 147 -12.17 -8.91 12.35
C GLY A 147 -11.66 -10.35 12.38
N GLY A 148 -12.57 -11.33 12.46
CA GLY A 148 -12.25 -12.77 12.43
C GLY A 148 -11.45 -13.25 11.21
N TRP A 149 -11.35 -12.43 10.15
CA TRP A 149 -10.52 -12.71 8.98
C TRP A 149 -9.01 -12.66 9.27
N ILE A 150 -8.57 -11.81 10.21
CA ILE A 150 -7.16 -11.73 10.63
C ILE A 150 -6.74 -13.03 11.31
N VAL A 151 -7.62 -13.55 12.16
CA VAL A 151 -7.47 -14.86 12.81
C VAL A 151 -7.37 -15.96 11.76
N ALA A 152 -8.22 -15.92 10.72
CA ALA A 152 -8.17 -16.90 9.63
C ALA A 152 -6.85 -16.88 8.84
N ILE A 153 -6.26 -15.71 8.61
CA ILE A 153 -4.95 -15.59 7.94
C ILE A 153 -3.81 -16.09 8.82
N ALA A 154 -3.81 -15.73 10.10
CA ALA A 154 -2.81 -16.21 11.05
C ALA A 154 -2.84 -17.74 11.16
N ILE A 155 -4.04 -18.33 11.25
CA ILE A 155 -4.23 -19.79 11.25
C ILE A 155 -3.75 -20.41 9.94
N ALA A 156 -4.09 -19.82 8.78
CA ALA A 156 -3.70 -20.36 7.48
C ALA A 156 -2.18 -20.32 7.26
N TYR A 157 -1.53 -19.23 7.67
CA TYR A 157 -0.08 -19.13 7.64
C TYR A 157 0.57 -20.16 8.56
N ALA A 158 0.09 -20.29 9.79
CA ALA A 158 0.59 -21.25 10.76
C ALA A 158 0.40 -22.70 10.28
N ALA A 159 -0.75 -23.02 9.66
CA ALA A 159 -1.04 -24.31 9.06
C ALA A 159 -0.11 -24.61 7.88
N GLY A 160 0.19 -23.60 7.04
CA GLY A 160 1.15 -23.70 5.94
C GLY A 160 2.57 -24.01 6.42
N ALA A 161 3.02 -23.40 7.51
CA ALA A 161 4.32 -23.68 8.12
C ALA A 161 4.37 -25.06 8.82
N ALA A 162 3.25 -25.51 9.38
CA ALA A 162 3.16 -26.81 10.07
C ALA A 162 3.17 -28.00 9.10
N LEU A 163 2.70 -27.82 7.86
CA LEU A 163 2.51 -28.90 6.89
C LEU A 163 3.84 -29.58 6.46
N PRO A 164 4.92 -28.86 6.11
CA PRO A 164 6.22 -29.48 5.79
C PRO A 164 6.83 -30.21 6.99
N LEU A 165 6.70 -29.63 8.20
CA LEU A 165 7.19 -30.25 9.44
C LEU A 165 6.47 -31.57 9.71
N LEU A 166 5.17 -31.61 9.46
CA LEU A 166 4.33 -32.81 9.61
C LEU A 166 4.63 -33.87 8.56
N ALA A 167 4.94 -33.47 7.32
CA ALA A 167 5.39 -34.36 6.25
C ALA A 167 6.76 -34.99 6.57
N ILE A 168 7.72 -34.18 7.02
CA ILE A 168 9.06 -34.63 7.42
C ILE A 168 8.99 -35.54 8.65
N ALA A 169 8.17 -35.19 9.65
CA ALA A 169 7.97 -36.02 10.83
C ALA A 169 7.44 -37.42 10.48
N ARG A 170 6.58 -37.55 9.45
CA ARG A 170 6.06 -38.84 8.97
C ARG A 170 7.04 -39.65 8.14
N GLY A 171 7.86 -39.00 7.31
CA GLY A 171 8.79 -39.65 6.38
C GLY A 171 10.15 -40.06 6.97
N SER A 172 10.42 -39.74 8.23
CA SER A 172 11.81 -39.71 8.75
C SER A 172 12.41 -41.03 9.24
N ARG A 173 11.67 -42.15 9.26
CA ARG A 173 12.16 -43.41 9.89
C ARG A 173 13.52 -43.89 9.34
N GLY A 174 13.81 -43.68 8.05
CA GLY A 174 15.09 -44.05 7.43
C GLY A 174 16.15 -42.94 7.38
N VAL A 175 15.73 -41.67 7.31
CA VAL A 175 16.63 -40.50 7.14
C VAL A 175 17.15 -39.99 8.49
N ALA A 176 16.38 -40.15 9.58
CA ALA A 176 16.73 -39.65 10.90
C ALA A 176 18.01 -40.27 11.50
N ILE A 177 18.31 -41.53 11.18
CA ILE A 177 19.47 -42.26 11.72
C ILE A 177 20.78 -41.73 11.11
N ARG A 178 20.79 -41.45 9.80
CA ARG A 178 21.96 -40.92 9.07
C ARG A 178 22.21 -39.43 9.39
N PHE A 179 21.13 -38.69 9.64
CA PHE A 179 21.21 -37.26 9.99
C PHE A 179 21.65 -37.02 11.45
N ARG A 180 21.40 -37.97 12.37
CA ARG A 180 21.86 -37.90 13.77
C ARG A 180 23.38 -37.72 13.90
N GLN A 181 24.17 -38.37 13.04
CA GLN A 181 25.64 -38.28 13.06
C GLN A 181 26.17 -36.89 12.68
N ARG A 182 25.38 -36.07 11.95
CA ARG A 182 25.75 -34.70 11.55
C ARG A 182 24.90 -33.63 12.26
N ALA A 183 24.02 -34.02 13.18
CA ALA A 183 23.06 -33.12 13.82
C ALA A 183 23.74 -31.96 14.57
N GLN A 184 24.89 -32.21 15.19
CA GLN A 184 25.65 -31.17 15.89
C GLN A 184 26.27 -30.16 14.92
N ALA A 185 26.84 -30.62 13.80
CA ALA A 185 27.39 -29.75 12.76
C ALA A 185 26.28 -28.92 12.09
N VAL A 186 25.12 -29.53 11.81
CA VAL A 186 23.96 -28.83 11.23
C VAL A 186 23.37 -27.80 12.21
N ARG A 187 23.33 -28.10 13.51
CA ARG A 187 22.90 -27.16 14.55
C ARG A 187 23.82 -25.94 14.65
N ILE A 188 25.14 -26.16 14.65
CA ILE A 188 26.12 -25.05 14.73
C ILE A 188 26.08 -24.22 13.44
N ALA A 189 26.10 -24.85 12.26
CA ALA A 189 26.01 -24.16 10.98
C ALA A 189 24.71 -23.34 10.88
N GLY A 190 23.60 -23.92 11.34
CA GLY A 190 22.31 -23.25 11.44
C GLY A 190 22.32 -22.05 12.40
N GLY A 191 22.92 -22.20 13.58
CA GLY A 191 23.08 -21.11 14.55
C GLY A 191 23.95 -19.96 14.03
N VAL A 192 25.07 -20.26 13.35
CA VAL A 192 25.93 -19.24 12.72
C VAL A 192 25.18 -18.48 11.63
N LEU A 193 24.39 -19.18 10.82
CA LEU A 193 23.63 -18.58 9.73
C LEU A 193 22.45 -17.73 10.27
N MET A 194 21.81 -18.15 11.36
CA MET A 194 20.83 -17.33 12.10
C MET A 194 21.47 -16.07 12.71
N ALA A 195 22.65 -16.19 13.32
CA ALA A 195 23.37 -15.04 13.88
C ALA A 195 23.73 -14.03 12.77
N ALA A 196 24.21 -14.51 11.62
CA ALA A 196 24.49 -13.67 10.47
C ALA A 196 23.22 -12.94 9.96
N ALA A 197 22.10 -13.65 9.85
CA ALA A 197 20.82 -13.05 9.47
C ALA A 197 20.33 -12.00 10.49
N ALA A 198 20.48 -12.26 11.80
CA ALA A 198 20.13 -11.31 12.85
C ALA A 198 20.92 -10.01 12.75
N VAL A 199 22.23 -10.11 12.49
CA VAL A 199 23.12 -8.95 12.33
C VAL A 199 22.77 -8.14 11.08
N VAL A 200 22.47 -8.81 9.97
CA VAL A 200 22.03 -8.17 8.71
C VAL A 200 20.72 -7.41 8.91
N ILE A 201 19.76 -7.98 9.65
CA ILE A 201 18.49 -7.31 9.97
C ILE A 201 18.72 -6.14 10.93
N TYR A 202 19.53 -6.32 11.97
CA TYR A 202 19.84 -5.28 12.96
C TYR A 202 20.49 -4.04 12.33
N GLN A 203 21.35 -4.24 11.33
CA GLN A 203 22.01 -3.16 10.60
C GLN A 203 21.15 -2.54 9.48
N GLY A 204 19.94 -3.05 9.22
CA GLY A 204 19.06 -2.56 8.15
C GLY A 204 19.50 -2.94 6.73
N TRP A 205 20.46 -3.86 6.59
CA TRP A 205 20.99 -4.26 5.27
C TRP A 205 19.99 -5.07 4.44
N ALA A 206 18.99 -5.67 5.09
CA ALA A 206 17.90 -6.39 4.43
C ALA A 206 17.10 -5.48 3.47
N GLU A 207 16.87 -4.21 3.84
CA GLU A 207 16.21 -3.22 2.99
C GLU A 207 17.09 -2.87 1.78
N SER A 208 18.41 -2.76 1.98
CA SER A 208 19.38 -2.50 0.91
C SER A 208 19.52 -3.69 -0.07
N LEU A 209 19.35 -4.92 0.39
CA LEU A 209 19.34 -6.13 -0.44
C LEU A 209 18.06 -6.24 -1.27
N GLN A 210 16.89 -5.89 -0.72
CA GLN A 210 15.63 -5.83 -1.48
C GLN A 210 15.68 -4.78 -2.59
N THR A 211 16.34 -3.64 -2.36
CA THR A 211 16.55 -2.63 -3.42
C THR A 211 17.52 -3.06 -4.52
N LYS A 212 18.40 -4.05 -4.27
CA LYS A 212 19.37 -4.57 -5.26
C LYS A 212 18.86 -5.76 -6.08
N VAL A 213 17.72 -6.35 -5.70
CA VAL A 213 17.03 -7.39 -6.51
C VAL A 213 15.69 -6.84 -7.05
N PRO A 214 15.68 -5.77 -7.87
CA PRO A 214 14.45 -5.27 -8.44
C PRO A 214 14.09 -6.07 -9.71
N GLY A 215 12.84 -6.51 -9.78
CA GLY A 215 12.17 -6.49 -11.07
C GLY A 215 11.46 -7.75 -11.53
N TYR A 216 11.35 -8.82 -10.76
CA TYR A 216 10.39 -9.89 -11.12
C TYR A 216 8.99 -9.56 -10.56
N ALA A 217 8.89 -9.36 -9.24
CA ALA A 217 7.61 -9.06 -8.58
C ALA A 217 7.04 -7.70 -9.03
N GLN A 218 7.89 -6.66 -9.14
CA GLN A 218 7.47 -5.33 -9.55
C GLN A 218 7.10 -5.23 -11.04
N ARG A 219 7.76 -5.99 -11.94
CA ARG A 219 7.36 -6.04 -13.37
C ARG A 219 6.01 -6.73 -13.54
N LEU A 220 5.76 -7.78 -12.76
CA LEU A 220 4.47 -8.46 -12.75
C LEU A 220 3.38 -7.52 -12.20
N GLN A 221 3.67 -6.77 -11.13
CA GLN A 221 2.75 -5.82 -10.54
C GLN A 221 2.49 -4.60 -11.46
N ASN A 222 3.51 -4.03 -12.08
CA ASN A 222 3.39 -2.87 -12.99
C ASN A 222 2.73 -3.23 -14.33
N ALA A 223 2.97 -4.43 -14.88
CA ALA A 223 2.27 -4.93 -16.07
C ALA A 223 0.76 -5.14 -15.82
N ILE A 224 0.41 -5.46 -14.57
CA ILE A 224 -0.97 -5.65 -14.13
C ILE A 224 -1.65 -4.32 -13.76
N GLU A 225 -0.91 -3.38 -13.16
CA GLU A 225 -1.43 -2.08 -12.73
C GLU A 225 -1.55 -1.04 -13.85
N GLY A 226 -0.80 -1.19 -14.94
CA GLY A 226 -0.78 -0.25 -16.07
C GLY A 226 -1.94 -0.36 -17.06
N THR A 227 -2.77 -1.42 -16.95
CA THR A 227 -3.91 -1.61 -17.87
C THR A 227 -5.22 -1.52 -17.11
N SER A 228 -6.07 -0.55 -17.43
CA SER A 228 -7.39 -0.32 -16.79
C SER A 228 -8.29 -1.57 -16.80
N THR A 229 -8.11 -2.44 -17.78
CA THR A 229 -8.80 -3.74 -17.91
C THR A 229 -8.29 -4.80 -16.93
N ALA A 230 -6.98 -4.77 -16.59
CA ALA A 230 -6.36 -5.70 -15.65
C ALA A 230 -6.63 -5.31 -14.20
N LYS A 231 -6.63 -4.00 -13.87
CA LYS A 231 -7.09 -3.48 -12.56
C LYS A 231 -8.55 -3.83 -12.28
N ASN A 232 -9.45 -3.67 -13.25
CA ASN A 232 -10.86 -4.09 -13.10
C ASN A 232 -11.02 -5.61 -12.91
N ARG A 233 -10.13 -6.43 -13.48
CA ARG A 233 -10.12 -7.89 -13.28
C ARG A 233 -9.51 -8.25 -11.93
N LEU A 234 -8.44 -7.57 -11.50
CA LEU A 234 -7.82 -7.76 -10.19
C LEU A 234 -8.67 -7.26 -9.04
N ASP A 235 -9.42 -6.17 -9.19
CA ASP A 235 -10.35 -5.69 -8.15
C ASP A 235 -11.52 -6.67 -7.99
N ARG A 236 -11.98 -7.26 -9.09
CA ARG A 236 -12.98 -8.34 -9.10
C ARG A 236 -12.44 -9.65 -8.48
N LEU A 237 -11.13 -9.90 -8.59
CA LEU A 237 -10.45 -11.08 -8.03
C LEU A 237 -9.97 -10.86 -6.58
N ALA A 238 -9.52 -9.67 -6.20
CA ALA A 238 -8.98 -9.36 -4.87
C ALA A 238 -10.08 -9.20 -3.82
N GLY A 239 -11.33 -8.98 -4.25
CA GLY A 239 -12.47 -8.79 -3.36
C GLY A 239 -12.19 -7.64 -2.40
N LYS A 240 -11.86 -6.46 -2.93
CA LYS A 240 -11.96 -5.22 -2.16
C LYS A 240 -13.42 -5.06 -1.76
N ALA A 241 -13.65 -4.75 -0.48
CA ALA A 241 -14.99 -4.67 0.09
C ALA A 241 -15.83 -3.67 -0.72
N ASN A 242 -16.87 -4.19 -1.37
CA ASN A 242 -17.87 -3.32 -1.98
C ASN A 242 -18.39 -2.36 -0.89
N PRO A 243 -18.58 -1.08 -1.21
CA PRO A 243 -19.20 -0.15 -0.30
C PRO A 243 -20.49 -0.72 0.28
N ALA A 244 -20.82 -0.37 1.53
CA ALA A 244 -22.01 -0.89 2.22
C ALA A 244 -23.32 -0.58 1.47
N PHE A 245 -23.34 0.45 0.61
CA PHE A 245 -24.50 0.79 -0.20
C PHE A 245 -24.75 -0.17 -1.36
N VAL A 246 -23.71 -0.84 -1.86
CA VAL A 246 -23.81 -1.74 -3.00
C VAL A 246 -24.70 -2.93 -2.63
N ALA A 247 -25.79 -3.09 -3.38
CA ALA A 247 -26.69 -4.23 -3.24
C ALA A 247 -25.89 -5.54 -3.17
N ARG A 248 -26.12 -6.31 -2.08
CA ARG A 248 -25.27 -7.43 -1.64
C ARG A 248 -24.85 -8.34 -2.82
N GLY A 249 -23.58 -8.25 -3.20
CA GLY A 249 -22.94 -9.10 -4.22
C GLY A 249 -22.73 -8.48 -5.60
N GLN A 250 -23.23 -7.27 -5.87
CA GLN A 250 -22.98 -6.62 -7.16
C GLN A 250 -21.57 -6.04 -7.23
N PRO A 251 -20.81 -6.22 -8.32
CA PRO A 251 -19.52 -5.57 -8.48
C PRO A 251 -19.72 -4.07 -8.71
N LEU A 252 -18.96 -3.25 -7.99
CA LEU A 252 -18.82 -1.81 -8.24
C LEU A 252 -18.01 -1.60 -9.53
N GLY A 253 -18.41 -0.64 -10.36
CA GLY A 253 -17.64 -0.26 -11.54
C GLY A 253 -18.47 0.48 -12.58
N SER A 254 -17.78 1.12 -13.50
CA SER A 254 -18.38 1.93 -14.56
C SER A 254 -19.32 1.13 -15.44
N GLN A 255 -20.59 1.55 -15.49
CA GLN A 255 -21.53 1.15 -16.55
C GLN A 255 -21.93 2.33 -17.44
N LEU A 256 -21.14 3.41 -17.40
CA LEU A 256 -21.17 4.56 -18.28
C LEU A 256 -21.80 4.29 -19.66
N GLY A 257 -22.95 4.92 -19.89
CA GLY A 257 -23.70 4.86 -21.14
C GLY A 257 -24.56 3.60 -21.36
N LYS A 258 -24.71 2.70 -20.39
CA LYS A 258 -25.67 1.58 -20.48
C LYS A 258 -27.03 1.98 -19.93
N VAL A 259 -28.09 1.66 -20.67
CA VAL A 259 -29.48 1.93 -20.27
C VAL A 259 -30.22 0.60 -20.08
N PRO A 260 -31.01 0.42 -19.00
CA PRO A 260 -31.19 1.35 -17.88
C PRO A 260 -29.92 1.46 -17.02
N LEU A 261 -29.70 2.64 -16.43
CA LEU A 261 -28.61 2.82 -15.47
C LEU A 261 -28.83 1.88 -14.28
N LYS A 262 -27.75 1.21 -13.87
CA LYS A 262 -27.76 0.31 -12.73
C LYS A 262 -28.11 1.08 -11.45
N ASP A 263 -28.72 0.41 -10.48
CA ASP A 263 -28.91 0.96 -9.13
C ASP A 263 -27.92 0.26 -8.19
N TYR A 264 -26.96 1.03 -7.69
CA TYR A 264 -25.98 0.57 -6.72
C TYR A 264 -26.46 0.76 -5.27
N GLY A 265 -27.66 1.27 -5.02
CA GLY A 265 -28.21 1.53 -3.70
C GLY A 265 -27.97 2.95 -3.19
N ALA A 266 -28.43 3.22 -1.97
CA ALA A 266 -28.44 4.56 -1.39
C ALA A 266 -27.02 5.12 -1.21
N ALA A 267 -26.74 6.29 -1.80
CA ALA A 267 -25.45 6.95 -1.68
C ALA A 267 -25.09 7.21 -0.20
N PRO A 268 -23.86 6.87 0.24
CA PRO A 268 -23.39 7.22 1.56
C PRO A 268 -23.43 8.73 1.75
N ASP A 269 -23.69 9.17 2.98
CA ASP A 269 -23.60 10.60 3.27
C ASP A 269 -22.14 11.09 3.31
N VAL A 270 -21.97 12.41 3.24
CA VAL A 270 -20.67 13.07 3.43
C VAL A 270 -20.32 13.01 4.92
N ARG A 271 -19.17 12.43 5.28
CA ARG A 271 -18.78 12.16 6.67
C ARG A 271 -17.46 12.84 7.03
N ASP A 272 -17.36 13.24 8.29
CA ASP A 272 -16.13 13.76 8.91
C ASP A 272 -15.47 14.91 8.12
N VAL A 273 -16.30 15.74 7.46
CA VAL A 273 -15.85 16.88 6.67
C VAL A 273 -15.33 17.98 7.58
N SER A 274 -14.06 18.31 7.41
CA SER A 274 -13.36 19.31 8.22
C SER A 274 -13.79 20.75 7.91
N ALA A 275 -14.12 21.05 6.65
CA ALA A 275 -14.53 22.37 6.21
C ALA A 275 -15.30 22.32 4.89
N TRP A 276 -16.09 23.36 4.62
CA TRP A 276 -16.80 23.57 3.37
C TRP A 276 -16.33 24.86 2.68
N ILE A 277 -16.22 24.80 1.35
CA ILE A 277 -15.95 25.95 0.49
C ILE A 277 -17.09 26.07 -0.53
N ASN A 278 -17.47 27.30 -0.88
CA ASN A 278 -18.56 27.64 -1.79
C ASN A 278 -19.98 27.22 -1.33
N SER A 279 -20.13 26.66 -0.13
CA SER A 279 -21.44 26.35 0.46
C SER A 279 -21.38 26.25 1.99
N ARG A 280 -22.56 26.26 2.61
CA ARG A 280 -22.76 25.70 3.96
C ARG A 280 -22.66 24.16 3.89
N PRO A 281 -22.56 23.46 5.04
CA PRO A 281 -22.55 22.00 5.05
C PRO A 281 -23.75 21.39 4.33
N LEU A 282 -23.48 20.49 3.38
CA LEU A 282 -24.48 19.72 2.64
C LEU A 282 -24.45 18.26 3.07
N SER A 283 -25.56 17.57 2.82
CA SER A 283 -25.68 16.12 3.00
C SER A 283 -26.47 15.54 1.84
N ILE A 284 -26.24 14.27 1.50
CA ILE A 284 -26.97 13.59 0.41
C ILE A 284 -28.49 13.63 0.64
N PRO A 285 -29.04 13.39 1.85
CA PRO A 285 -30.48 13.50 2.09
C PRO A 285 -31.06 14.88 1.80
N LYS A 286 -30.31 15.97 2.07
CA LYS A 286 -30.73 17.35 1.79
C LYS A 286 -30.72 17.70 0.30
N LEU A 287 -30.06 16.88 -0.52
CA LEU A 287 -29.95 17.06 -1.96
C LEU A 287 -30.95 16.18 -2.75
N ARG A 288 -31.83 15.43 -2.06
CA ARG A 288 -32.91 14.69 -2.72
C ARG A 288 -33.76 15.60 -3.61
N GLY A 289 -34.25 15.05 -4.71
CA GLY A 289 -34.90 15.79 -5.80
C GLY A 289 -33.92 16.36 -6.83
N LYS A 290 -32.61 16.34 -6.57
CA LYS A 290 -31.56 16.78 -7.49
C LYS A 290 -30.71 15.61 -7.97
N VAL A 291 -30.09 15.77 -9.13
CA VAL A 291 -29.02 14.86 -9.57
C VAL A 291 -27.73 15.35 -8.92
N VAL A 292 -27.00 14.48 -8.25
CA VAL A 292 -25.75 14.83 -7.56
C VAL A 292 -24.58 14.08 -8.19
N LEU A 293 -23.55 14.81 -8.61
CA LEU A 293 -22.27 14.21 -9.01
C LEU A 293 -21.28 14.42 -7.88
N VAL A 294 -20.87 13.35 -7.21
CA VAL A 294 -19.83 13.38 -6.17
C VAL A 294 -18.50 13.11 -6.84
N ASP A 295 -17.64 14.14 -6.91
CA ASP A 295 -16.33 14.12 -7.55
C ASP A 295 -15.23 14.11 -6.48
N PHE A 296 -14.46 13.03 -6.40
CA PHE A 296 -13.29 12.92 -5.53
C PHE A 296 -12.06 13.45 -6.26
N TRP A 297 -11.46 14.50 -5.70
CA TRP A 297 -10.34 15.19 -6.34
C TRP A 297 -9.31 15.70 -5.34
N THR A 298 -8.14 16.05 -5.85
CA THR A 298 -7.17 16.89 -5.15
C THR A 298 -6.57 17.90 -6.12
N TYR A 299 -6.16 19.07 -5.63
CA TYR A 299 -5.77 20.19 -6.50
C TYR A 299 -4.36 20.06 -7.10
N SER A 300 -3.52 19.15 -6.60
CA SER A 300 -2.19 18.88 -7.20
C SER A 300 -2.16 17.66 -8.13
N CYS A 301 -3.26 16.91 -8.22
CA CYS A 301 -3.37 15.77 -9.14
C CYS A 301 -3.61 16.24 -10.58
N ILE A 302 -2.70 15.88 -11.49
CA ILE A 302 -2.82 16.28 -12.91
C ILE A 302 -4.07 15.70 -13.58
N ASN A 303 -4.46 14.47 -13.22
CA ASN A 303 -5.64 13.83 -13.80
C ASN A 303 -6.90 14.60 -13.40
N CYS A 304 -7.03 14.98 -12.11
CA CYS A 304 -8.12 15.84 -11.64
C CYS A 304 -8.13 17.20 -12.36
N LEU A 305 -6.96 17.82 -12.55
CA LEU A 305 -6.86 19.10 -13.26
C LEU A 305 -7.29 19.01 -14.74
N ARG A 306 -7.09 17.86 -15.40
CA ARG A 306 -7.56 17.61 -16.78
C ARG A 306 -9.05 17.28 -16.84
N THR A 307 -9.62 16.69 -15.80
CA THR A 307 -11.07 16.46 -15.66
C THR A 307 -11.84 17.74 -15.33
N LEU A 308 -11.21 18.68 -14.61
CA LEU A 308 -11.87 19.88 -14.10
C LEU A 308 -12.60 20.76 -15.13
N PRO A 309 -12.08 20.98 -16.36
CA PRO A 309 -12.81 21.73 -17.39
C PRO A 309 -14.19 21.15 -17.70
N TYR A 310 -14.35 19.83 -17.73
CA TYR A 310 -15.62 19.15 -17.99
C TYR A 310 -16.61 19.35 -16.83
N LEU A 311 -16.15 19.17 -15.59
CA LEU A 311 -16.95 19.45 -14.40
C LEU A 311 -17.47 20.89 -14.36
N LYS A 312 -16.60 21.86 -14.69
CA LYS A 312 -16.98 23.28 -14.77
C LYS A 312 -18.00 23.55 -15.88
N ALA A 313 -17.86 22.89 -17.03
CA ALA A 313 -18.83 23.00 -18.12
C ALA A 313 -20.19 22.41 -17.72
N TRP A 314 -20.21 21.27 -17.04
CA TRP A 314 -21.44 20.63 -16.56
C TRP A 314 -22.12 21.44 -15.45
N ASP A 315 -21.37 21.98 -14.48
CA ASP A 315 -21.92 22.90 -13.46
C ASP A 315 -22.59 24.10 -14.13
N ALA A 316 -21.89 24.77 -15.04
CA ALA A 316 -22.43 25.93 -15.73
C ALA A 316 -23.69 25.61 -16.55
N ARG A 317 -23.73 24.45 -17.21
CA ARG A 317 -24.83 24.06 -18.11
C ARG A 317 -26.06 23.51 -17.38
N TYR A 318 -25.85 22.74 -16.32
CA TYR A 318 -26.90 21.91 -15.72
C TYR A 318 -27.28 22.30 -14.29
N ARG A 319 -26.56 23.21 -13.64
CA ARG A 319 -26.88 23.63 -12.25
C ARG A 319 -28.29 24.20 -12.12
N SER A 320 -28.75 24.99 -13.08
CA SER A 320 -30.12 25.52 -13.11
C SER A 320 -31.18 24.47 -13.46
N LYS A 321 -30.76 23.31 -13.95
CA LYS A 321 -31.62 22.18 -14.34
C LYS A 321 -31.71 21.10 -13.25
N GLY A 322 -31.06 21.31 -12.11
CA GLY A 322 -31.11 20.38 -10.98
C GLY A 322 -29.87 19.51 -10.80
N LEU A 323 -28.76 19.78 -11.52
CA LEU A 323 -27.46 19.16 -11.20
C LEU A 323 -26.81 19.87 -10.02
N VAL A 324 -26.23 19.10 -9.10
CA VAL A 324 -25.30 19.59 -8.07
C VAL A 324 -24.01 18.79 -8.18
N ILE A 325 -22.90 19.45 -8.45
CA ILE A 325 -21.58 18.85 -8.32
C ILE A 325 -21.09 19.07 -6.89
N LEU A 326 -20.70 17.99 -6.21
CA LEU A 326 -20.10 18.04 -4.88
C LEU A 326 -18.65 17.57 -5.00
N GLY A 327 -17.71 18.52 -4.98
CA GLY A 327 -16.28 18.21 -5.02
C GLY A 327 -15.79 17.78 -3.65
N VAL A 328 -15.53 16.50 -3.44
CA VAL A 328 -14.92 15.96 -2.23
C VAL A 328 -13.41 16.05 -2.37
N HIS A 329 -12.83 17.08 -1.78
CA HIS A 329 -11.38 17.27 -1.77
C HIS A 329 -10.76 16.33 -0.72
N THR A 330 -10.21 15.21 -1.18
CA THR A 330 -9.51 14.24 -0.32
C THR A 330 -8.01 14.37 -0.56
N PRO A 331 -7.22 14.77 0.46
CA PRO A 331 -5.80 15.07 0.28
C PRO A 331 -4.98 13.81 -0.05
N GLU A 332 -4.03 13.96 -0.96
CA GLU A 332 -2.99 12.96 -1.26
C GLU A 332 -1.72 13.23 -0.45
N PHE A 333 -1.42 14.49 -0.15
CA PHE A 333 -0.24 14.92 0.60
C PHE A 333 -0.61 15.78 1.80
N ALA A 334 0.26 15.81 2.82
CA ALA A 334 0.03 16.58 4.05
C ALA A 334 -0.30 18.06 3.82
N PHE A 335 0.31 18.72 2.82
CA PHE A 335 0.07 20.13 2.54
C PHE A 335 -1.34 20.41 1.97
N GLU A 336 -2.03 19.39 1.49
CA GLU A 336 -3.38 19.47 0.94
C GLU A 336 -4.47 19.39 2.01
N HIS A 337 -4.11 19.04 3.25
CA HIS A 337 -5.00 19.15 4.41
C HIS A 337 -5.23 20.61 4.82
N ASP A 338 -4.35 21.53 4.41
CA ASP A 338 -4.46 22.94 4.78
C ASP A 338 -5.59 23.65 4.04
N LEU A 339 -6.58 24.15 4.79
CA LEU A 339 -7.74 24.84 4.25
C LEU A 339 -7.35 26.10 3.44
N GLY A 340 -6.28 26.79 3.82
CA GLY A 340 -5.78 27.97 3.10
C GLY A 340 -5.33 27.62 1.69
N ASN A 341 -4.55 26.55 1.55
CA ASN A 341 -4.09 26.02 0.28
C ASN A 341 -5.25 25.57 -0.61
N VAL A 342 -6.21 24.82 -0.05
CA VAL A 342 -7.39 24.36 -0.81
C VAL A 342 -8.24 25.54 -1.27
N ARG A 343 -8.48 26.56 -0.42
CA ARG A 343 -9.19 27.79 -0.80
C ARG A 343 -8.47 28.55 -1.91
N ALA A 344 -7.15 28.70 -1.82
CA ALA A 344 -6.35 29.35 -2.84
C ALA A 344 -6.43 28.59 -4.18
N ALA A 345 -6.40 27.26 -4.13
CA ALA A 345 -6.55 26.41 -5.31
C ALA A 345 -7.96 26.52 -5.92
N VAL A 346 -9.03 26.40 -5.12
CA VAL A 346 -10.43 26.56 -5.56
C VAL A 346 -10.63 27.90 -6.26
N LYS A 347 -10.09 28.99 -5.70
CA LYS A 347 -10.14 30.32 -6.31
C LYS A 347 -9.34 30.37 -7.62
N ARG A 348 -8.08 29.90 -7.62
CA ARG A 348 -7.19 29.90 -8.80
C ARG A 348 -7.76 29.09 -9.96
N LEU A 349 -8.38 27.95 -9.67
CA LEU A 349 -8.97 27.05 -10.65
C LEU A 349 -10.40 27.45 -11.06
N ALA A 350 -10.95 28.48 -10.42
CA ALA A 350 -12.31 28.99 -10.62
C ALA A 350 -13.39 27.91 -10.45
N VAL A 351 -13.27 27.12 -9.37
CA VAL A 351 -14.28 26.14 -8.96
C VAL A 351 -15.40 26.86 -8.22
N ARG A 352 -16.64 26.72 -8.72
CA ARG A 352 -17.84 27.43 -8.23
C ARG A 352 -18.85 26.54 -7.52
N TYR A 353 -18.75 25.24 -7.71
CA TYR A 353 -19.59 24.25 -7.04
C TYR A 353 -19.12 24.02 -5.59
N PRO A 354 -19.97 23.47 -4.71
CA PRO A 354 -19.62 23.09 -3.34
C PRO A 354 -18.38 22.18 -3.26
N VAL A 355 -17.48 22.48 -2.32
CA VAL A 355 -16.30 21.64 -2.04
C VAL A 355 -16.28 21.26 -0.56
N ALA A 356 -16.17 19.96 -0.28
CA ALA A 356 -16.04 19.38 1.06
C ALA A 356 -14.59 18.93 1.29
N LEU A 357 -13.96 19.36 2.38
CA LEU A 357 -12.60 18.93 2.74
C LEU A 357 -12.63 17.64 3.58
N ASP A 358 -12.27 16.53 2.97
CA ASP A 358 -12.27 15.18 3.56
C ASP A 358 -10.90 14.81 4.17
N ASN A 359 -10.40 15.66 5.08
CA ASN A 359 -9.07 15.52 5.68
C ASN A 359 -8.88 14.24 6.52
N SER A 360 -9.96 13.59 6.93
CA SER A 360 -9.97 12.36 7.74
C SER A 360 -10.27 11.10 6.90
N TYR A 361 -10.43 11.26 5.58
CA TYR A 361 -10.86 10.22 4.65
C TYR A 361 -12.22 9.59 5.02
N GLY A 362 -13.05 10.26 5.82
CA GLY A 362 -14.33 9.74 6.29
C GLY A 362 -15.29 9.49 5.12
N THR A 363 -15.38 10.44 4.21
CA THR A 363 -16.22 10.32 3.00
C THR A 363 -15.60 9.35 2.00
N TRP A 364 -14.30 9.44 1.76
CA TRP A 364 -13.52 8.52 0.92
C TRP A 364 -13.74 7.05 1.31
N LYS A 365 -13.64 6.74 2.61
CA LYS A 365 -13.89 5.40 3.16
C LYS A 365 -15.35 4.99 3.03
N ALA A 366 -16.30 5.91 3.26
CA ALA A 366 -17.72 5.61 3.14
C ALA A 366 -18.12 5.18 1.71
N TYR A 367 -17.47 5.77 0.71
CA TYR A 367 -17.64 5.44 -0.70
C TYR A 367 -16.75 4.28 -1.19
N SER A 368 -15.93 3.69 -0.30
CA SER A 368 -14.86 2.74 -0.64
C SER A 368 -14.02 3.18 -1.83
N ASN A 369 -13.74 4.48 -1.96
CA ASN A 369 -12.97 5.01 -3.08
C ASN A 369 -11.49 4.62 -2.96
N ASN A 370 -10.79 4.55 -4.09
CA ASN A 370 -9.37 4.21 -4.17
C ASN A 370 -8.61 5.06 -5.21
N TYR A 371 -9.26 6.03 -5.86
CA TYR A 371 -8.73 6.69 -7.05
C TYR A 371 -8.99 8.20 -7.05
N TRP A 372 -8.09 8.92 -7.70
CA TRP A 372 -8.24 10.32 -8.09
C TRP A 372 -8.07 10.46 -9.62
N PRO A 373 -8.99 11.13 -10.34
CA PRO A 373 -10.34 11.46 -9.91
C PRO A 373 -11.23 10.21 -9.79
N ALA A 374 -12.37 10.35 -9.11
CA ALA A 374 -13.43 9.35 -9.10
C ALA A 374 -14.80 10.03 -8.96
N ASP A 375 -15.72 9.64 -9.82
CA ASP A 375 -17.07 10.21 -9.88
C ASP A 375 -18.12 9.17 -9.46
N TYR A 376 -19.07 9.61 -8.65
CA TYR A 376 -20.27 8.84 -8.30
C TYR A 376 -21.51 9.66 -8.65
N LEU A 377 -22.28 9.16 -9.61
CA LEU A 377 -23.50 9.81 -10.07
C LEU A 377 -24.68 9.31 -9.26
N VAL A 378 -25.40 10.23 -8.61
CA VAL A 378 -26.52 9.97 -7.71
C VAL A 378 -27.80 10.57 -8.30
N ASP A 379 -28.87 9.79 -8.31
CA ASP A 379 -30.18 10.25 -8.78
C ASP A 379 -30.96 11.06 -7.73
N GLN A 380 -32.15 11.52 -8.12
CA GLN A 380 -33.05 12.31 -7.29
C GLN A 380 -33.53 11.58 -6.04
N ALA A 381 -33.55 10.25 -6.02
CA ALA A 381 -33.92 9.46 -4.84
C ALA A 381 -32.75 9.37 -3.83
N GLY A 382 -31.54 9.74 -4.27
CA GLY A 382 -30.32 9.60 -3.49
C GLY A 382 -29.64 8.24 -3.69
N HIS A 383 -29.90 7.55 -4.80
CA HIS A 383 -29.27 6.27 -5.14
C HIS A 383 -28.11 6.47 -6.11
N VAL A 384 -27.01 5.74 -5.92
CA VAL A 384 -25.88 5.76 -6.85
C VAL A 384 -26.27 5.00 -8.11
N ARG A 385 -26.21 5.67 -9.25
CA ARG A 385 -26.61 5.12 -10.56
C ARG A 385 -25.45 4.83 -11.50
N ASP A 386 -24.33 5.50 -11.29
CA ASP A 386 -23.09 5.15 -11.97
C ASP A 386 -21.85 5.53 -11.15
N VAL A 387 -20.73 4.88 -11.47
CA VAL A 387 -19.44 5.07 -10.79
C VAL A 387 -18.32 5.05 -11.81
N HIS A 388 -17.58 6.13 -11.93
CA HIS A 388 -16.44 6.24 -12.84
C HIS A 388 -15.13 6.43 -12.06
N PHE A 389 -14.15 5.57 -12.32
CA PHE A 389 -12.83 5.65 -11.70
C PHE A 389 -11.78 6.07 -12.71
N GLY A 390 -10.98 7.06 -12.32
CA GLY A 390 -9.91 7.61 -13.15
C GLY A 390 -10.42 8.71 -14.09
N GLU A 391 -9.55 9.08 -15.01
CA GLU A 391 -9.77 10.16 -15.99
C GLU A 391 -10.41 9.62 -17.28
N GLY A 392 -11.37 10.34 -17.84
CA GLY A 392 -11.90 10.13 -19.19
C GLY A 392 -13.40 9.85 -19.25
N ASN A 393 -13.86 9.32 -20.39
CA ASN A 393 -15.27 8.98 -20.66
C ASN A 393 -16.27 10.12 -20.39
N TYR A 394 -15.86 11.37 -20.56
CA TYR A 394 -16.67 12.54 -20.25
C TYR A 394 -18.00 12.57 -21.00
N ALA A 395 -18.00 12.13 -22.27
CA ALA A 395 -19.21 12.07 -23.07
C ALA A 395 -20.23 11.07 -22.50
N GLN A 396 -19.78 9.94 -21.96
CA GLN A 396 -20.63 8.95 -21.32
C GLN A 396 -21.21 9.53 -20.02
N THR A 397 -20.36 10.15 -19.18
CA THR A 397 -20.79 10.72 -17.89
C THR A 397 -21.82 11.83 -18.11
N GLU A 398 -21.60 12.70 -19.10
CA GLU A 398 -22.57 13.73 -19.45
C GLU A 398 -23.90 13.13 -19.95
N ARG A 399 -23.87 12.05 -20.74
CA ARG A 399 -25.11 11.37 -21.17
C ARG A 399 -25.90 10.86 -19.98
N ASP A 400 -25.24 10.25 -19.00
CA ASP A 400 -25.91 9.67 -17.84
C ASP A 400 -26.46 10.75 -16.90
N ILE A 401 -25.73 11.86 -16.74
CA ILE A 401 -26.23 13.08 -16.08
C ILE A 401 -27.53 13.56 -16.75
N ARG A 402 -27.53 13.68 -18.08
CA ARG A 402 -28.70 14.15 -18.83
C ARG A 402 -29.88 13.18 -18.73
N LEU A 403 -29.62 11.88 -18.75
CA LEU A 403 -30.64 10.84 -18.59
C LEU A 403 -31.35 11.02 -17.24
N LEU A 404 -30.58 11.17 -16.15
CA LEU A 404 -31.15 11.38 -14.82
C LEU A 404 -31.89 12.71 -14.74
N LEU A 405 -31.34 13.81 -15.27
CA LEU A 405 -32.03 15.11 -15.26
C LEU A 405 -33.36 15.06 -16.03
N ALA A 406 -33.40 14.39 -17.17
CA ALA A 406 -34.62 14.20 -17.94
C ALA A 406 -35.66 13.36 -17.17
N ALA A 407 -35.24 12.29 -16.50
CA ALA A 407 -36.12 11.47 -15.65
C ALA A 407 -36.73 12.24 -14.47
N GLY A 408 -36.07 13.32 -14.02
CA GLY A 408 -36.58 14.23 -12.98
C GLY A 408 -37.40 15.41 -13.49
N ASN A 409 -37.87 15.39 -14.75
CA ASN A 409 -38.67 16.45 -15.36
C ASN A 409 -37.97 17.84 -15.39
N ALA A 410 -36.65 17.89 -15.60
CA ALA A 410 -35.88 19.14 -15.68
C ALA A 410 -36.23 20.09 -16.87
N GLY A 411 -37.25 19.74 -17.65
CA GLY A 411 -37.62 20.41 -18.90
C GLY A 411 -36.55 20.24 -19.99
N PRO A 412 -36.60 21.06 -21.06
CA PRO A 412 -35.62 21.00 -22.14
C PRO A 412 -34.19 21.23 -21.61
N LEU A 413 -33.30 20.29 -21.91
CA LEU A 413 -31.88 20.39 -21.58
C LEU A 413 -31.11 21.11 -22.70
N PRO A 414 -30.13 21.97 -22.38
CA PRO A 414 -29.24 22.55 -23.39
C PRO A 414 -28.53 21.48 -24.21
N PRO A 415 -28.00 21.77 -25.41
CA PRO A 415 -27.16 20.82 -26.16
C PRO A 415 -25.97 20.33 -25.33
N SER A 416 -25.56 19.07 -25.53
CA SER A 416 -24.36 18.52 -24.88
C SER A 416 -23.09 19.23 -25.36
N GLY A 417 -22.02 19.10 -24.59
CA GLY A 417 -20.72 19.68 -24.92
C GLY A 417 -20.12 19.03 -26.17
N ARG A 418 -19.35 19.80 -26.92
CA ARG A 418 -18.48 19.29 -28.00
C ARG A 418 -17.01 19.27 -27.60
N ASP A 419 -16.75 19.20 -26.28
CA ASP A 419 -15.39 19.23 -25.78
C ASP A 419 -14.63 18.00 -26.27
N THR A 420 -13.49 18.23 -26.91
CA THR A 420 -12.62 17.15 -27.40
C THR A 420 -11.97 16.49 -26.20
N ASP A 421 -12.20 15.19 -26.02
CA ASP A 421 -11.55 14.43 -24.96
C ASP A 421 -10.03 14.46 -25.17
N ARG A 422 -9.32 15.08 -24.22
CA ARG A 422 -7.86 15.22 -24.21
C ARG A 422 -7.18 14.25 -23.26
N THR A 423 -7.90 13.24 -22.77
CA THR A 423 -7.35 12.19 -21.91
C THR A 423 -6.18 11.52 -22.65
N PRO A 424 -4.98 11.48 -22.05
CA PRO A 424 -3.83 10.84 -22.70
C PRO A 424 -4.08 9.33 -22.87
N LEU A 425 -4.03 8.84 -24.10
CA LEU A 425 -4.20 7.42 -24.45
C LEU A 425 -2.86 6.69 -24.63
N GLU A 426 -1.75 7.43 -24.61
CA GLU A 426 -0.42 6.91 -24.86
C GLU A 426 0.18 6.26 -23.61
N LEU A 427 0.97 5.20 -23.81
CA LEU A 427 1.79 4.59 -22.75
C LEU A 427 2.76 5.63 -22.20
N ARG A 428 2.66 5.87 -20.88
CA ARG A 428 3.39 6.90 -20.15
C ARG A 428 4.02 6.34 -18.89
N THR A 429 5.06 7.03 -18.42
CA THR A 429 5.64 6.79 -17.11
C THR A 429 4.55 6.85 -16.02
N PRO A 430 4.48 5.85 -15.12
CA PRO A 430 3.59 5.89 -13.97
C PRO A 430 3.97 7.03 -13.02
N GLU A 431 3.00 7.48 -12.22
CA GLU A 431 3.27 8.45 -11.15
C GLU A 431 4.42 7.97 -10.26
N SER A 432 5.39 8.86 -10.04
CA SER A 432 6.64 8.52 -9.37
C SER A 432 6.79 9.34 -8.09
N TYR A 433 6.48 8.72 -6.95
CA TYR A 433 6.61 9.33 -5.62
C TYR A 433 8.07 9.40 -5.18
N LEU A 434 8.45 10.52 -4.57
CA LEU A 434 9.81 10.82 -4.16
C LEU A 434 10.05 10.57 -2.66
N GLY A 435 9.00 10.57 -1.82
CA GLY A 435 9.12 10.24 -0.40
C GLY A 435 9.24 8.74 -0.14
N TYR A 436 9.93 8.36 0.93
CA TYR A 436 10.27 6.94 1.19
C TYR A 436 9.06 6.04 1.50
N LEU A 437 7.88 6.57 1.84
CA LEU A 437 6.69 5.76 2.14
C LEU A 437 6.05 5.13 0.90
N ARG A 438 6.18 5.78 -0.26
CA ARG A 438 5.54 5.36 -1.52
C ARG A 438 6.54 5.28 -2.68
N ILE A 439 7.84 5.36 -2.38
CA ILE A 439 8.90 5.38 -3.39
C ILE A 439 8.87 4.12 -4.25
N GLY A 440 8.86 4.31 -5.56
CA GLY A 440 8.93 3.25 -6.56
C GLY A 440 9.94 3.59 -7.64
N ASN A 441 10.57 2.57 -8.25
CA ASN A 441 11.54 2.74 -9.33
C ASN A 441 12.71 3.71 -9.01
N TYR A 442 13.14 3.76 -7.76
CA TYR A 442 14.35 4.49 -7.37
C TYR A 442 15.61 3.67 -7.70
N ALA A 443 16.55 4.28 -8.42
CA ALA A 443 17.77 3.61 -8.89
C ALA A 443 19.06 4.29 -8.40
N GLY A 444 18.99 5.07 -7.31
CA GLY A 444 20.13 5.80 -6.75
C GLY A 444 20.88 5.09 -5.62
N SER A 445 21.68 5.87 -4.88
CA SER A 445 22.40 5.41 -3.68
C SER A 445 21.42 5.02 -2.55
N PRO A 446 21.78 4.12 -1.61
CA PRO A 446 20.89 3.74 -0.51
C PRO A 446 20.27 4.95 0.22
N LEU A 447 18.97 4.90 0.48
CA LEU A 447 18.24 6.00 1.10
C LEU A 447 18.64 6.16 2.57
N GLN A 448 19.02 7.38 2.96
CA GLN A 448 19.07 7.79 4.35
C GLN A 448 17.83 8.61 4.67
N THR A 449 16.90 8.03 5.42
CA THR A 449 15.60 8.64 5.72
C THR A 449 15.69 9.69 6.83
N ASP A 450 14.87 10.73 6.73
CA ASP A 450 14.66 11.82 7.70
C ASP A 450 15.90 12.61 8.11
N ARG A 451 16.99 12.48 7.35
CA ARG A 451 18.28 13.13 7.61
C ARG A 451 18.83 13.70 6.33
N LEU A 452 19.57 14.81 6.44
CA LEU A 452 20.26 15.37 5.28
C LEU A 452 21.43 14.45 4.92
N ALA A 453 21.43 13.94 3.69
CA ALA A 453 22.47 13.07 3.16
C ALA A 453 22.86 13.49 1.75
N THR A 454 24.06 13.10 1.32
CA THR A 454 24.55 13.37 -0.04
C THR A 454 24.38 12.14 -0.92
N TYR A 455 23.75 12.33 -2.07
CA TYR A 455 23.47 11.28 -3.05
C TYR A 455 24.29 11.49 -4.32
N ARG A 456 24.38 10.44 -5.14
CA ARG A 456 25.02 10.46 -6.45
C ARG A 456 24.15 9.76 -7.48
N PHE A 457 24.14 10.30 -8.70
CA PHE A 457 23.47 9.64 -9.82
C PHE A 457 24.17 8.33 -10.16
N PRO A 458 23.41 7.29 -10.57
CA PRO A 458 23.99 6.08 -11.14
C PRO A 458 24.60 6.39 -12.52
N THR A 459 25.42 5.46 -13.02
CA THR A 459 26.02 5.54 -14.36
C THR A 459 24.97 5.48 -15.48
N SER A 460 23.92 4.69 -15.28
CA SER A 460 22.77 4.59 -16.17
C SER A 460 21.46 4.54 -15.39
N LEU A 461 20.38 4.97 -16.01
CA LEU A 461 19.05 5.04 -15.42
C LEU A 461 18.07 4.30 -16.35
N THR A 462 17.37 3.29 -15.84
CA THR A 462 16.39 2.53 -16.63
C THR A 462 15.15 3.38 -16.90
N GLN A 463 14.34 3.01 -17.90
CA GLN A 463 13.08 3.71 -18.17
C GLN A 463 12.18 3.71 -16.93
N ASP A 464 11.42 4.79 -16.73
CA ASP A 464 10.46 4.99 -15.63
C ASP A 464 11.10 4.99 -14.23
N SER A 465 12.42 5.24 -14.16
CA SER A 465 13.18 5.31 -12.91
C SER A 465 13.79 6.68 -12.67
N PHE A 466 14.09 6.97 -11.41
CA PHE A 466 14.70 8.23 -11.01
C PHE A 466 15.79 8.04 -9.95
N ALA A 467 16.65 9.05 -9.80
CA ALA A 467 17.73 9.06 -8.83
C ALA A 467 18.03 10.47 -8.32
N TYR A 468 18.68 10.54 -7.15
CA TYR A 468 19.08 11.78 -6.50
C TYR A 468 20.58 12.04 -6.66
N ALA A 469 20.97 13.31 -6.66
CA ALA A 469 22.35 13.75 -6.49
C ALA A 469 22.41 14.98 -5.57
N GLY A 470 23.55 15.22 -4.95
CA GLY A 470 23.74 16.34 -4.02
C GLY A 470 23.02 16.12 -2.69
N GLY A 471 22.84 17.19 -1.93
CA GLY A 471 22.23 17.16 -0.60
C GLY A 471 20.70 17.05 -0.67
N TRP A 472 20.15 16.00 -0.05
CA TRP A 472 18.70 15.82 0.10
C TRP A 472 18.37 15.32 1.50
N LYS A 473 17.25 15.81 2.06
CA LYS A 473 16.57 15.16 3.16
C LYS A 473 15.35 14.42 2.60
N VAL A 474 15.37 13.09 2.65
CA VAL A 474 14.28 12.24 2.15
C VAL A 474 13.32 11.95 3.29
N GLU A 475 12.15 12.57 3.28
CA GLU A 475 11.08 12.41 4.27
C GLU A 475 10.01 11.44 3.75
N GLY A 476 9.01 11.13 4.57
CA GLY A 476 8.01 10.10 4.26
C GLY A 476 7.25 10.33 2.95
N GLU A 477 6.78 11.56 2.71
CA GLU A 477 5.98 11.92 1.53
C GLU A 477 6.74 12.77 0.50
N ARG A 478 7.91 13.30 0.86
CA ARG A 478 8.61 14.32 0.06
C ARG A 478 10.12 14.25 0.21
N ILE A 479 10.82 14.90 -0.70
CA ILE A 479 12.26 15.20 -0.59
C ILE A 479 12.44 16.70 -0.43
N VAL A 480 13.34 17.11 0.47
CA VAL A 480 13.68 18.52 0.71
C VAL A 480 15.10 18.79 0.21
N ALA A 481 15.23 19.76 -0.68
CA ALA A 481 16.48 20.13 -1.34
C ALA A 481 17.46 20.77 -0.36
N GLY A 482 18.68 20.24 -0.30
CA GLY A 482 19.84 20.88 0.34
C GLY A 482 20.81 21.43 -0.69
N ASP A 483 22.10 21.43 -0.36
CA ASP A 483 23.13 21.98 -1.24
C ASP A 483 23.34 21.15 -2.51
N LYS A 484 23.37 21.83 -3.67
CA LYS A 484 23.57 21.22 -5.00
C LYS A 484 22.58 20.07 -5.29
N ALA A 485 21.36 20.17 -4.76
CA ALA A 485 20.30 19.19 -4.91
C ALA A 485 19.92 18.98 -6.39
N GLY A 486 20.15 17.76 -6.87
CA GLY A 486 19.83 17.31 -8.22
C GLY A 486 18.88 16.11 -8.22
N LEU A 487 17.95 16.09 -9.18
CA LEU A 487 17.01 15.00 -9.42
C LEU A 487 17.04 14.62 -10.89
N ARG A 488 17.22 13.35 -11.19
CA ARG A 488 17.22 12.83 -12.56
C ARG A 488 16.10 11.82 -12.73
N LEU A 489 15.32 11.96 -13.79
CA LEU A 489 14.22 11.06 -14.15
C LEU A 489 14.39 10.62 -15.61
N HIS A 490 14.25 9.33 -15.86
CA HIS A 490 14.09 8.79 -17.21
C HIS A 490 12.60 8.53 -17.44
N PHE A 491 11.99 9.29 -18.35
CA PHE A 491 10.54 9.30 -18.56
C PHE A 491 10.17 9.07 -20.02
N ARG A 492 8.94 8.61 -20.21
CA ARG A 492 8.22 8.63 -21.49
C ARG A 492 6.89 9.34 -21.30
N ALA A 493 6.76 10.57 -21.80
CA ALA A 493 5.54 11.35 -21.70
C ALA A 493 5.57 12.56 -22.65
N ARG A 494 4.41 13.17 -22.92
CA ARG A 494 4.32 14.42 -23.68
C ARG A 494 4.53 15.62 -22.77
N THR A 495 3.98 15.56 -21.56
CA THR A 495 4.11 16.56 -20.51
C THR A 495 4.62 15.92 -19.22
N VAL A 496 5.52 16.62 -18.54
CA VAL A 496 6.05 16.21 -17.24
C VAL A 496 5.78 17.30 -16.24
N HIS A 497 5.19 16.92 -15.12
CA HIS A 497 4.85 17.79 -14.02
C HIS A 497 5.50 17.31 -12.73
N LEU A 498 5.70 18.23 -11.79
CA LEU A 498 6.26 17.95 -10.48
C LEU A 498 5.46 18.70 -9.41
N VAL A 499 5.03 17.97 -8.39
CA VAL A 499 4.36 18.55 -7.21
C VAL A 499 5.42 19.14 -6.29
N LEU A 500 5.36 20.46 -6.09
CA LEU A 500 6.36 21.24 -5.36
C LEU A 500 5.72 22.11 -4.29
N THR A 501 6.48 22.35 -3.21
CA THR A 501 6.16 23.33 -2.16
C THR A 501 7.41 24.16 -1.82
N GLY A 502 7.19 25.32 -1.20
CA GLY A 502 8.25 26.27 -0.86
C GLY A 502 8.32 27.46 -1.83
N ARG A 503 9.46 28.18 -1.80
CA ARG A 503 9.73 29.30 -2.70
C ARG A 503 11.16 29.19 -3.23
N GLY A 504 11.34 29.35 -4.54
CA GLY A 504 12.64 29.20 -5.16
C GLY A 504 12.56 28.92 -6.65
N PHE A 505 13.59 28.25 -7.17
CA PHE A 505 13.72 27.96 -8.60
C PHE A 505 14.12 26.50 -8.83
N VAL A 506 13.56 25.93 -9.90
CA VAL A 506 13.96 24.62 -10.42
C VAL A 506 14.54 24.83 -11.82
N GLY A 507 15.86 24.60 -11.94
CA GLY A 507 16.54 24.55 -13.23
C GLY A 507 16.17 23.26 -13.95
N VAL A 508 15.80 23.35 -15.23
CA VAL A 508 15.29 22.21 -16.01
C VAL A 508 16.20 21.95 -17.21
N LYS A 509 16.62 20.70 -17.39
CA LYS A 509 17.33 20.22 -18.58
C LYS A 509 16.69 18.94 -19.10
N VAL A 510 16.48 18.84 -20.41
CA VAL A 510 15.95 17.64 -21.06
C VAL A 510 16.96 17.17 -22.09
N ASN A 511 17.44 15.93 -21.95
CA ASN A 511 18.49 15.34 -22.79
C ASN A 511 19.72 16.27 -22.88
N GLY A 512 20.15 16.81 -21.73
CA GLY A 512 21.26 17.76 -21.60
C GLY A 512 20.96 19.21 -22.05
N LYS A 513 19.86 19.45 -22.77
CA LYS A 513 19.49 20.79 -23.27
C LYS A 513 18.72 21.57 -22.21
N ALA A 514 19.17 22.78 -21.91
CA ALA A 514 18.49 23.67 -20.97
C ALA A 514 17.08 24.06 -21.45
N ARG A 515 16.17 24.19 -20.48
CA ARG A 515 14.80 24.68 -20.62
C ARG A 515 14.60 25.88 -19.69
N PRO A 516 13.53 26.68 -19.89
CA PRO A 516 13.19 27.76 -18.97
C PRO A 516 13.14 27.27 -17.52
N THR A 517 13.72 28.06 -16.62
CA THR A 517 13.70 27.77 -15.18
C THR A 517 12.28 27.94 -14.65
N VAL A 518 11.84 27.03 -13.79
CA VAL A 518 10.51 27.07 -13.19
C VAL A 518 10.60 27.80 -11.85
N ARG A 519 9.85 28.90 -11.70
CA ARG A 519 9.71 29.61 -10.43
C ARG A 519 8.66 28.92 -9.57
N VAL A 520 9.06 28.54 -8.37
CA VAL A 520 8.19 27.94 -7.35
C VAL A 520 7.79 29.01 -6.36
N ASP A 521 6.49 29.19 -6.14
CA ASP A 521 5.92 30.25 -5.31
C ASP A 521 4.85 29.77 -4.32
N GLY A 522 4.55 28.48 -4.31
CA GLY A 522 3.58 27.88 -3.40
C GLY A 522 3.40 26.37 -3.62
N ALA A 523 2.50 25.78 -2.83
CA ALA A 523 2.17 24.36 -2.87
C ALA A 523 1.23 24.02 -4.02
N ARG A 524 1.73 23.46 -5.12
CA ARG A 524 0.93 23.06 -6.29
C ARG A 524 1.71 22.17 -7.25
N LEU A 525 1.01 21.71 -8.28
CA LEU A 525 1.61 21.09 -9.45
C LEU A 525 2.25 22.14 -10.38
N TYR A 526 3.48 21.87 -10.83
CA TYR A 526 4.20 22.70 -11.80
C TYR A 526 4.53 21.90 -13.05
N THR A 527 4.31 22.50 -14.23
CA THR A 527 4.72 21.92 -15.51
C THR A 527 6.20 22.19 -15.76
N LEU A 528 6.98 21.13 -15.93
CA LEU A 528 8.42 21.20 -16.20
C LEU A 528 8.72 21.08 -17.70
N VAL A 529 7.98 20.20 -18.39
CA VAL A 529 8.22 19.88 -19.79
C VAL A 529 6.90 19.82 -20.54
N THR A 530 6.88 20.35 -21.76
CA THR A 530 5.78 20.21 -22.71
C THR A 530 6.34 19.96 -24.10
N GLN A 531 5.91 18.88 -24.73
CA GLN A 531 6.35 18.45 -26.05
C GLN A 531 5.16 18.24 -27.00
N LYS A 532 5.45 18.07 -28.30
CA LYS A 532 4.42 17.87 -29.32
C LYS A 532 3.76 16.48 -29.25
N ALA A 533 4.54 15.44 -28.93
CA ALA A 533 4.11 14.05 -28.79
C ALA A 533 4.81 13.40 -27.58
N ALA A 534 4.32 12.26 -27.08
CA ALA A 534 5.08 11.55 -26.05
C ALA A 534 6.40 11.04 -26.63
N ALA A 535 7.47 11.36 -25.91
CA ALA A 535 8.81 10.94 -26.24
C ALA A 535 9.50 10.42 -24.98
N ASP A 536 10.46 9.53 -25.23
CA ASP A 536 11.42 9.10 -24.23
C ASP A 536 12.46 10.20 -24.00
N GLY A 537 12.87 10.39 -22.75
CA GLY A 537 13.89 11.38 -22.42
C GLY A 537 14.38 11.33 -20.98
N VAL A 538 15.54 11.96 -20.78
CA VAL A 538 16.15 12.14 -19.46
C VAL A 538 15.95 13.59 -19.02
N LEU A 539 15.25 13.75 -17.91
CA LEU A 539 15.01 15.01 -17.23
C LEU A 539 16.04 15.17 -16.10
N ASP A 540 16.82 16.24 -16.16
CA ASP A 540 17.75 16.67 -15.11
C ASP A 540 17.23 17.95 -14.47
N LEU A 541 17.04 17.93 -13.16
CA LEU A 541 16.55 19.05 -12.38
C LEU A 541 17.58 19.48 -11.34
N GLY A 542 17.74 20.79 -11.17
CA GLY A 542 18.51 21.40 -10.09
C GLY A 542 17.61 22.30 -9.23
N PHE A 543 17.71 22.19 -7.91
CA PHE A 543 16.81 22.87 -6.98
C PHE A 543 17.55 23.93 -6.15
N THR A 544 16.89 25.04 -5.90
CA THR A 544 17.29 25.93 -4.81
C THR A 544 17.07 25.25 -3.45
N PRO A 545 18.00 25.38 -2.48
CA PRO A 545 17.84 24.82 -1.15
C PRO A 545 16.52 25.23 -0.48
N GLY A 546 15.92 24.31 0.26
CA GLY A 546 14.65 24.50 0.97
C GLY A 546 13.38 24.19 0.17
N LEU A 547 13.47 23.99 -1.16
CA LEU A 547 12.34 23.49 -1.94
C LEU A 547 12.03 22.03 -1.58
N ALA A 548 10.74 21.67 -1.54
CA ALA A 548 10.34 20.29 -1.36
C ALA A 548 9.54 19.76 -2.56
N ALA A 549 9.83 18.52 -2.97
CA ALA A 549 9.22 17.83 -4.10
C ALA A 549 8.58 16.52 -3.65
N TYR A 550 7.41 16.19 -4.21
CA TYR A 550 6.56 15.08 -3.73
C TYR A 550 6.44 13.95 -4.74
N ALA A 551 5.97 14.25 -5.95
CA ALA A 551 5.77 13.26 -7.00
C ALA A 551 5.88 13.87 -8.40
N PHE A 552 6.40 13.06 -9.34
CA PHE A 552 6.26 13.34 -10.77
C PHE A 552 4.94 12.79 -11.30
N THR A 553 4.25 13.60 -12.08
CA THR A 553 3.04 13.19 -12.80
C THR A 553 3.12 13.58 -14.27
N PHE A 554 2.33 12.90 -15.11
CA PHE A 554 2.54 12.88 -16.55
C PHE A 554 1.24 13.10 -17.33
N GLY A 555 1.38 13.56 -18.56
CA GLY A 555 0.26 13.78 -19.48
C GLY A 555 0.66 13.74 -20.93
#